data_AF-A0A7Y4SU89-F1
#
_entry.id   AF-A0A7Y4SU89-F1
#
_cell.length_a   1.000
_cell.length_b   1.000
_cell.length_c   1.000
_cell.angle_alpha   90.00
_cell.angle_beta   90.00
_cell.angle_gamma   90.00
#
_symmetry.space_group_name_H-M   'P 1'
#
loop_
_entity.id
_entity.type
_entity.pdbx_description
1 polymer ?
#
loop_
_entity_poly.entity_id
_entity_poly.type
_entity_poly.pdbx_seq_one_letter_code
_entity_poly.pdbx_strand_id
1 'polypeptide(L)'
;DNWIDVGDADELGQKALQEVALGRKKVALTCQGGRFGAISDVCNHVGGPLGQGTLDGEYVVCPWHYYKFHRVTGEGEPGYEADCVPRHGVKVEDGRVLVSSEPVTKRNKLHHDPHPLEREPERHDGPPRVLGISTTSMDTAHPRPSTSEMLLESALLHARGQLGLETRLLKLHELTFRNCEGFYSKSASACTWPCSITQMDPADQMEQVYEGIVHWADVILVAAPIRWGAAGSLYQKMVERMNCVQNQITIRDRVLIRDKVAGFIITGGQDNVQAVAGSMLGFFAEIGCVFPPFPYVAHSRGWSAEDMENNVRAVETSNELRDGTHALLERAVELSRRLRDTSLCAAKIPRGGRKAHHERPGEAHRS
;
A
#
# COMPACT_ATOMS: atom_id res chain seq x y z
N ASP A 1 27.71 24.62 29.51
CA ASP A 1 26.32 25.05 29.28
C ASP A 1 25.62 24.16 28.27
N ASN A 2 24.39 23.77 28.56
CA ASN A 2 23.58 22.85 27.74
C ASN A 2 22.72 23.59 26.69
N TRP A 3 23.16 24.76 26.23
CA TRP A 3 22.44 25.59 25.25
C TRP A 3 23.25 25.67 23.96
N ILE A 4 22.59 25.45 22.84
CA ILE A 4 23.19 25.50 21.51
C ILE A 4 22.55 26.65 20.76
N ASP A 5 23.38 27.55 20.24
CA ASP A 5 22.97 28.59 19.30
C ASP A 5 22.63 27.94 17.96
N VAL A 6 21.37 28.11 17.53
CA VAL A 6 20.85 27.54 16.29
C VAL A 6 20.66 28.59 15.19
N GLY A 7 20.88 29.89 15.48
CA GLY A 7 20.76 30.95 14.49
C GLY A 7 20.16 32.26 15.00
N ASP A 8 20.03 33.20 14.06
CA ASP A 8 19.41 34.51 14.27
C ASP A 8 17.88 34.40 14.43
N ALA A 9 17.31 35.13 15.39
CA ALA A 9 15.88 35.03 15.70
C ALA A 9 14.98 35.63 14.60
N ASP A 10 15.43 36.68 13.91
CA ASP A 10 14.66 37.31 12.85
C ASP A 10 14.69 36.43 11.59
N GLU A 11 15.83 35.82 11.27
CA GLU A 11 15.93 34.86 10.16
C GLU A 11 15.11 33.60 10.44
N LEU A 12 15.31 32.97 11.61
CA LEU A 12 14.60 31.73 11.96
C LEU A 12 13.09 31.96 12.14
N GLY A 13 12.68 33.16 12.56
CA GLY A 13 11.28 33.53 12.74
C GLY A 13 10.50 33.70 11.43
N GLN A 14 11.17 33.83 10.28
CA GLN A 14 10.51 33.94 8.97
C GLN A 14 9.85 32.64 8.51
N LYS A 15 10.26 31.50 9.07
CA LYS A 15 9.66 30.20 8.76
C LYS A 15 8.85 29.70 9.94
N ALA A 16 7.62 29.30 9.66
CA ALA A 16 6.72 28.76 10.67
C ALA A 16 7.24 27.45 11.28
N LEU A 17 7.94 26.63 10.48
CA LEU A 17 8.51 25.33 10.85
C LEU A 17 9.76 25.06 10.00
N GLN A 18 10.81 24.53 10.63
CA GLN A 18 12.04 24.10 9.97
C GLN A 18 12.82 23.07 10.81
N GLU A 19 13.59 22.23 10.15
CA GLU A 19 14.60 21.38 10.82
C GLU A 19 15.82 22.22 11.20
N VAL A 20 16.30 22.07 12.44
CA VAL A 20 17.60 22.63 12.86
C VAL A 20 18.46 21.55 13.52
N ALA A 21 19.77 21.65 13.30
CA ALA A 21 20.73 20.73 13.87
C ALA A 21 21.03 21.09 15.34
N LEU A 22 21.01 20.07 16.20
CA LEU A 22 21.35 20.14 17.61
C LEU A 22 22.50 19.16 17.86
N GLY A 23 23.70 19.54 17.42
CA GLY A 23 24.85 18.64 17.34
C GLY A 23 24.61 17.52 16.32
N ARG A 24 24.52 16.27 16.79
CA ARG A 24 24.20 15.10 15.94
C ARG A 24 22.70 14.81 15.84
N LYS A 25 21.88 15.47 16.65
CA LYS A 25 20.41 15.32 16.65
C LYS A 25 19.80 16.41 15.77
N LYS A 26 18.56 16.21 15.35
CA LYS A 26 17.72 17.24 14.72
C LYS A 26 16.52 17.54 15.62
N VAL A 27 16.06 18.78 15.58
CA VAL A 27 14.80 19.21 16.20
C VAL A 27 13.96 19.97 15.18
N ALA A 28 12.64 19.83 15.29
CA ALA A 28 11.68 20.65 14.58
C ALA A 28 11.53 21.96 15.36
N LEU A 29 12.09 23.04 14.80
CA LEU A 29 11.96 24.39 15.33
C LEU A 29 10.75 25.06 14.70
N THR A 30 9.89 25.64 15.52
CA THR A 30 8.71 26.39 15.09
C THR A 30 8.78 27.82 15.56
N CYS A 31 8.18 28.75 14.81
CA CYS A 31 7.93 30.11 15.23
C CYS A 31 6.54 30.53 14.79
N GLN A 32 5.68 30.89 15.75
CA GLN A 32 4.31 31.36 15.47
C GLN A 32 4.01 32.53 16.40
N GLY A 33 3.62 33.67 15.81
CA GLY A 33 3.40 34.91 16.56
C GLY A 33 4.63 35.37 17.36
N GLY A 34 5.84 35.15 16.82
CA GLY A 34 7.11 35.47 17.50
C GLY A 34 7.50 34.52 18.63
N ARG A 35 6.69 33.50 18.93
CA ARG A 35 6.98 32.51 19.97
C ARG A 35 7.60 31.25 19.37
N PHE A 36 8.85 30.99 19.74
CA PHE A 36 9.55 29.77 19.36
C PHE A 36 9.11 28.54 20.17
N GLY A 37 9.15 27.37 19.53
CA GLY A 37 9.03 26.05 20.14
C GLY A 37 9.97 25.06 19.46
N ALA A 38 10.51 24.10 20.21
CA ALA A 38 11.38 23.07 19.66
C ALA A 38 10.98 21.70 20.20
N ILE A 39 10.70 20.78 19.28
CA ILE A 39 10.42 19.37 19.60
C ILE A 39 11.37 18.47 18.82
N SER A 40 11.54 17.24 19.28
CA SER A 40 12.28 16.20 18.56
C SER A 40 11.83 16.15 17.11
N ASP A 41 12.76 16.07 16.16
CA ASP A 41 12.43 15.95 14.75
C ASP A 41 11.89 14.54 14.38
N VAL A 42 12.01 13.56 15.27
CA VAL A 42 11.56 12.19 15.01
C VAL A 42 10.14 11.97 15.55
N CYS A 43 9.18 11.74 14.65
CA CYS A 43 7.79 11.40 14.95
C CYS A 43 7.64 10.04 15.68
N ASN A 44 6.77 9.95 16.68
CA ASN A 44 6.54 8.72 17.45
C ASN A 44 5.93 7.59 16.61
N HIS A 45 5.19 7.89 15.54
CA HIS A 45 4.53 6.88 14.72
C HIS A 45 5.53 5.90 14.09
N VAL A 46 6.24 6.33 13.04
CA VAL A 46 7.25 5.51 12.33
C VAL A 46 8.56 6.26 12.05
N GLY A 47 8.79 7.38 12.75
CA GLY A 47 10.06 8.11 12.70
C GLY A 47 10.17 9.18 11.62
N GLY A 48 9.06 9.69 11.08
CA GLY A 48 9.07 10.77 10.09
C GLY A 48 9.66 12.09 10.61
N PRO A 49 10.25 12.92 9.71
CA PRO A 49 10.92 14.18 10.05
C PRO A 49 9.90 15.30 10.26
N LEU A 50 9.61 15.64 11.52
CA LEU A 50 8.61 16.62 11.91
C LEU A 50 8.94 18.04 11.42
N GLY A 51 10.22 18.40 11.34
CA GLY A 51 10.71 19.69 10.84
C GLY A 51 10.50 19.90 9.34
N GLN A 52 10.22 18.83 8.58
CA GLN A 52 9.82 18.87 7.17
C GLN A 52 8.29 18.82 6.99
N GLY A 53 7.54 18.88 8.09
CA GLY A 53 6.09 18.85 8.12
C GLY A 53 5.44 20.19 7.79
N THR A 54 4.23 20.36 8.29
CA THR A 54 3.48 21.63 8.27
C THR A 54 2.97 21.97 9.67
N LEU A 55 2.46 23.19 9.86
CA LEU A 55 1.71 23.54 11.07
C LEU A 55 0.21 23.53 10.79
N ASP A 56 -0.54 22.97 11.73
CA ASP A 56 -2.00 23.07 11.84
C ASP A 56 -2.34 23.62 13.23
N GLY A 57 -2.65 24.92 13.29
CA GLY A 57 -2.77 25.64 14.56
C GLY A 57 -1.46 25.58 15.35
N GLU A 58 -1.50 24.99 16.55
CA GLU A 58 -0.34 24.81 17.43
C GLU A 58 0.35 23.44 17.25
N TYR A 59 -0.03 22.64 16.25
CA TYR A 59 0.47 21.29 16.05
C TYR A 59 1.37 21.16 14.82
N VAL A 60 2.52 20.51 14.99
CA VAL A 60 3.38 20.06 13.90
C VAL A 60 2.79 18.78 13.32
N VAL A 61 2.45 18.81 12.04
CA VAL A 61 1.89 17.70 11.27
C VAL A 61 3.00 16.96 10.55
N CYS A 62 3.20 15.68 10.89
CA CYS A 62 4.21 14.83 10.28
C CYS A 62 3.98 14.67 8.77
N PRO A 63 5.00 14.87 7.91
CA PRO A 63 4.83 14.81 6.45
C PRO A 63 4.63 13.40 5.90
N TRP A 64 4.81 12.37 6.73
CA TRP A 64 4.62 10.98 6.33
C TRP A 64 3.18 10.49 6.53
N HIS A 65 2.59 10.66 7.72
CA HIS A 65 1.28 10.07 8.06
C HIS A 65 0.41 11.01 8.88
N TYR A 66 0.67 12.32 8.82
CA TYR A 66 -0.18 13.35 9.41
C TYR A 66 -0.33 13.33 10.94
N TYR A 67 0.39 12.46 11.66
CA TYR A 67 0.46 12.48 13.12
C TYR A 67 0.89 13.86 13.60
N LYS A 68 0.21 14.33 14.65
CA LYS A 68 0.33 15.70 15.14
C LYS A 68 0.93 15.74 16.53
N PHE A 69 1.84 16.68 16.74
CA PHE A 69 2.41 16.97 18.06
C PHE A 69 2.42 18.47 18.31
N HIS A 70 1.99 18.87 19.50
CA HIS A 70 1.95 20.27 19.91
C HIS A 70 3.36 20.85 19.89
N ARG A 71 3.54 21.96 19.17
CA ARG A 71 4.85 22.51 18.81
C ARG A 71 5.71 22.97 19.99
N VAL A 72 5.09 23.23 21.15
CA VAL A 72 5.77 23.70 22.36
C VAL A 72 5.89 22.62 23.43
N THR A 73 4.87 21.77 23.60
CA THR A 73 4.83 20.76 24.68
C THR A 73 5.32 19.40 24.21
N GLY A 74 5.21 19.11 22.92
CA GLY A 74 5.53 17.82 22.31
C GLY A 74 4.45 16.75 22.51
N GLU A 75 3.34 17.08 23.16
CA GLU A 75 2.19 16.19 23.37
C GLU A 75 1.43 15.93 22.07
N GLY A 76 0.79 14.77 21.94
CA GLY A 76 -0.08 14.46 20.81
C GLY A 76 -1.30 15.39 20.73
N GLU A 77 -2.04 15.31 19.63
CA GLU A 77 -3.31 16.04 19.48
C GLU A 77 -4.39 15.58 20.47
N PRO A 78 -5.49 16.33 20.63
CA PRO A 78 -6.52 16.01 21.62
C PRO A 78 -7.02 14.56 21.50
N GLY A 79 -7.04 13.84 22.61
CA GLY A 79 -7.32 12.40 22.68
C GLY A 79 -6.09 11.50 22.57
N TYR A 80 -4.93 12.05 22.22
CA TYR A 80 -3.64 11.36 22.11
C TYR A 80 -2.52 12.08 22.89
N GLU A 81 -2.87 12.89 23.89
CA GLU A 81 -1.92 13.74 24.63
C GLU A 81 -0.82 12.92 25.31
N ALA A 82 -1.06 11.65 25.60
CA ALA A 82 -0.07 10.74 26.15
C ALA A 82 1.01 10.33 25.14
N ASP A 83 0.78 10.42 23.83
CA ASP A 83 1.81 10.17 22.81
C ASP A 83 2.69 11.42 22.66
N CYS A 84 3.82 11.45 23.34
CA CYS A 84 4.67 12.63 23.44
C CYS A 84 6.01 12.44 22.72
N VAL A 85 6.36 13.39 21.84
CA VAL A 85 7.74 13.57 21.40
C VAL A 85 8.50 14.49 22.38
N PRO A 86 9.81 14.28 22.60
CA PRO A 86 10.60 15.14 23.47
C PRO A 86 10.53 16.62 23.06
N ARG A 87 10.33 17.53 24.02
CA ARG A 87 10.49 18.98 23.80
C ARG A 87 11.84 19.46 24.28
N HIS A 88 12.36 20.50 23.66
CA HIS A 88 13.58 21.18 24.05
C HIS A 88 13.26 22.57 24.60
N GLY A 89 14.05 23.03 25.55
CA GLY A 89 13.97 24.41 26.03
C GLY A 89 14.41 25.34 24.90
N VAL A 90 13.72 26.47 24.75
CA VAL A 90 14.08 27.52 23.78
C VAL A 90 14.09 28.86 24.49
N LYS A 91 15.12 29.65 24.26
CA LYS A 91 15.20 31.05 24.70
C LYS A 91 15.82 31.91 23.61
N VAL A 92 15.53 33.21 23.63
CA VAL A 92 16.13 34.19 22.75
C VAL A 92 16.96 35.15 23.60
N GLU A 93 18.26 35.24 23.33
CA GLU A 93 19.20 36.13 24.03
C GLU A 93 20.03 36.84 22.98
N ASP A 94 20.16 38.18 23.09
CA ASP A 94 20.93 39.01 22.17
C ASP A 94 20.60 38.77 20.67
N GLY A 95 19.33 38.53 20.35
CA GLY A 95 18.85 38.25 19.00
C GLY A 95 19.14 36.83 18.49
N ARG A 96 19.69 35.95 19.32
CA ARG A 96 20.05 34.56 18.98
C ARG A 96 19.06 33.57 19.59
N VAL A 97 18.64 32.58 18.82
CA VAL A 97 17.81 31.47 19.31
C VAL A 97 18.73 30.40 19.91
N LEU A 98 18.53 30.10 21.19
CA LEU A 98 19.27 29.10 21.93
C LEU A 98 18.33 27.93 22.27
N VAL A 99 18.74 26.70 21.91
CA VAL A 99 17.98 25.47 22.16
C VAL A 99 18.75 24.56 23.13
N SER A 100 18.05 23.96 24.10
CA SER A 100 18.68 23.05 25.05
C SER A 100 19.15 21.77 24.36
N SER A 101 20.42 21.38 24.54
CA SER A 101 21.02 20.19 23.93
C SER A 101 20.35 18.88 24.36
N GLU A 102 19.89 18.85 25.62
CA GLU A 102 19.10 17.76 26.17
C GLU A 102 17.61 18.14 26.23
N PRO A 103 16.70 17.18 26.00
CA PRO A 103 15.28 17.44 26.03
C PRO A 103 14.79 17.67 27.47
N VAL A 104 13.80 18.56 27.61
CA VAL A 104 13.12 18.88 28.88
C VAL A 104 12.11 17.80 29.25
N THR A 105 11.47 17.17 28.26
CA THR A 105 10.54 16.05 28.45
C THR A 105 11.08 14.77 27.83
N LYS A 106 10.68 13.63 28.39
CA LYS A 106 11.02 12.32 27.82
C LYS A 106 10.03 11.97 26.71
N ARG A 107 10.48 11.12 25.77
CA ARG A 107 9.59 10.50 24.79
C ARG A 107 8.64 9.55 25.51
N ASN A 108 7.36 9.62 25.20
CA ASN A 108 6.40 8.59 25.56
C ASN A 108 5.69 8.16 24.28
N LYS A 109 5.78 6.88 23.90
CA LYS A 109 5.07 6.36 22.74
C LYS A 109 3.83 5.63 23.23
N LEU A 110 2.64 6.12 22.89
CA LEU A 110 1.41 5.45 23.28
C LEU A 110 1.34 4.06 22.63
N HIS A 111 0.93 3.06 23.42
CA HIS A 111 0.76 1.71 22.91
C HIS A 111 -0.51 1.63 22.06
N HIS A 112 -0.39 0.97 20.92
CA HIS A 112 -1.52 0.61 20.07
C HIS A 112 -1.48 -0.91 19.88
N ASP A 113 -2.64 -1.54 20.00
CA ASP A 113 -2.77 -2.96 19.68
C ASP A 113 -2.37 -3.19 18.21
N PRO A 114 -1.65 -4.28 17.90
CA PRO A 114 -1.30 -4.60 16.53
C PRO A 114 -2.54 -4.74 15.65
N HIS A 115 -2.46 -4.23 14.42
CA HIS A 115 -3.56 -4.34 13.48
C HIS A 115 -3.78 -5.81 13.07
N PRO A 116 -5.04 -6.31 12.91
CA PRO A 116 -5.31 -7.73 12.59
C PRO A 116 -4.57 -8.30 11.37
N LEU A 117 -4.32 -7.47 10.36
CA LEU A 117 -3.50 -7.78 9.18
C LEU A 117 -2.00 -8.03 9.45
N GLU A 118 -1.46 -7.64 10.60
CA GLU A 118 -0.02 -7.82 10.94
C GLU A 118 0.38 -9.27 11.20
N ARG A 119 -0.60 -10.12 11.51
CA ARG A 119 -0.39 -11.54 11.78
C ARG A 119 0.39 -12.23 10.66
N GLU A 120 1.05 -13.33 11.00
CA GLU A 120 1.79 -14.09 10.00
C GLU A 120 0.84 -14.69 8.95
N PRO A 121 1.12 -14.51 7.64
CA PRO A 121 0.39 -15.19 6.60
C PRO A 121 0.62 -16.70 6.71
N GLU A 122 -0.46 -17.41 6.99
CA GLU A 122 -0.49 -18.86 7.09
C GLU A 122 -1.36 -19.42 5.98
N ARG A 123 -0.92 -20.54 5.40
CA ARG A 123 -1.74 -21.27 4.44
C ARG A 123 -2.72 -22.14 5.21
N HIS A 124 -3.98 -22.11 4.82
CA HIS A 124 -5.03 -22.92 5.44
C HIS A 124 -4.94 -24.40 5.02
N ASP A 125 -5.36 -25.30 5.91
CA ASP A 125 -5.43 -26.74 5.66
C ASP A 125 -6.59 -27.12 4.71
N GLY A 126 -6.48 -28.23 3.97
CA GLY A 126 -7.55 -28.62 3.04
C GLY A 126 -7.58 -27.80 1.73
N PRO A 127 -8.57 -27.97 0.84
CA PRO A 127 -8.48 -27.59 -0.58
C PRO A 127 -8.14 -26.11 -0.86
N PRO A 128 -7.55 -25.78 -2.02
CA PRO A 128 -7.24 -24.39 -2.38
C PRO A 128 -8.47 -23.48 -2.36
N ARG A 129 -8.31 -22.28 -1.83
CA ARG A 129 -9.31 -21.20 -1.82
C ARG A 129 -9.11 -20.28 -3.02
N VAL A 130 -10.20 -19.96 -3.73
CA VAL A 130 -10.16 -19.13 -4.94
C VAL A 130 -10.76 -17.75 -4.66
N LEU A 131 -9.94 -16.71 -4.76
CA LEU A 131 -10.40 -15.33 -4.68
C LEU A 131 -10.55 -14.75 -6.09
N GLY A 132 -11.75 -14.32 -6.43
CA GLY A 132 -11.99 -13.46 -7.59
C GLY A 132 -12.01 -11.99 -7.21
N ILE A 133 -11.36 -11.14 -7.99
CA ILE A 133 -11.38 -9.69 -7.83
C ILE A 133 -11.84 -9.05 -9.14
N SER A 134 -13.02 -8.43 -9.13
CA SER A 134 -13.47 -7.59 -10.24
C SER A 134 -12.98 -6.16 -10.03
N THR A 135 -12.26 -5.66 -11.02
CA THR A 135 -11.75 -4.28 -11.06
C THR A 135 -12.57 -3.39 -12.00
N THR A 136 -13.79 -3.81 -12.31
CA THR A 136 -14.72 -3.02 -13.13
C THR A 136 -15.22 -1.82 -12.33
N SER A 137 -15.02 -0.62 -12.86
CA SER A 137 -15.70 0.58 -12.38
C SER A 137 -17.15 0.61 -12.86
N MET A 138 -18.09 0.75 -11.93
CA MET A 138 -19.52 0.76 -12.19
C MET A 138 -20.22 1.72 -11.23
N ASP A 139 -21.29 2.36 -11.70
CA ASP A 139 -22.25 3.02 -10.82
C ASP A 139 -23.17 1.93 -10.25
N THR A 140 -23.14 1.75 -8.93
CA THR A 140 -23.94 0.73 -8.24
C THR A 140 -25.43 1.04 -8.28
N ALA A 141 -25.83 2.30 -8.45
CA ALA A 141 -27.24 2.67 -8.63
C ALA A 141 -27.75 2.34 -10.05
N HIS A 142 -26.85 2.21 -11.02
CA HIS A 142 -27.17 1.94 -12.43
C HIS A 142 -26.25 0.86 -13.01
N PRO A 143 -26.39 -0.40 -12.55
CA PRO A 143 -25.48 -1.46 -12.92
C PRO A 143 -25.54 -1.75 -14.42
N ARG A 144 -24.38 -2.10 -14.99
CA ARG A 144 -24.25 -2.48 -16.41
C ARG A 144 -23.44 -3.77 -16.53
N PRO A 145 -23.78 -4.67 -17.47
CA PRO A 145 -22.99 -5.88 -17.68
C PRO A 145 -21.52 -5.58 -17.91
N SER A 146 -20.65 -6.30 -17.21
CA SER A 146 -19.20 -6.23 -17.39
C SER A 146 -18.67 -7.53 -17.95
N THR A 147 -18.01 -7.47 -19.10
CA THR A 147 -17.48 -8.65 -19.78
C THR A 147 -16.43 -9.40 -18.97
N SER A 148 -15.55 -8.69 -18.27
CA SER A 148 -14.54 -9.31 -17.42
C SER A 148 -15.16 -9.91 -16.14
N GLU A 149 -16.14 -9.22 -15.56
CA GLU A 149 -16.86 -9.72 -14.38
C GLU A 149 -17.70 -10.97 -14.69
N MET A 150 -18.40 -11.00 -15.83
CA MET A 150 -19.17 -12.18 -16.26
C MET A 150 -18.31 -13.43 -16.37
N LEU A 151 -17.12 -13.32 -16.99
CA LEU A 151 -16.18 -14.43 -17.09
C LEU A 151 -15.63 -14.82 -15.72
N LEU A 152 -15.34 -13.85 -14.84
CA LEU A 152 -14.89 -14.12 -13.48
C LEU A 152 -15.95 -14.87 -12.66
N GLU A 153 -17.19 -14.41 -12.68
CA GLU A 153 -18.31 -15.06 -12.00
C GLU A 153 -18.53 -16.49 -12.52
N SER A 154 -18.41 -16.69 -13.83
CA SER A 154 -18.45 -18.01 -14.45
C SER A 154 -17.33 -18.92 -13.93
N ALA A 155 -16.10 -18.42 -13.79
CA ALA A 155 -14.98 -19.16 -13.20
C ALA A 155 -15.27 -19.55 -11.74
N LEU A 156 -15.73 -18.61 -10.91
CA LEU A 156 -16.01 -18.90 -9.50
C LEU A 156 -17.18 -19.88 -9.34
N LEU A 157 -18.19 -19.83 -10.22
CA LEU A 157 -19.25 -20.83 -10.26
C LEU A 157 -18.71 -22.21 -10.62
N HIS A 158 -17.80 -22.31 -11.59
CA HIS A 158 -17.12 -23.56 -11.94
C HIS A 158 -16.29 -24.12 -10.77
N ALA A 159 -15.52 -23.27 -10.09
CA ALA A 159 -14.75 -23.66 -8.90
C ALA A 159 -15.65 -24.26 -7.81
N ARG A 160 -16.80 -23.64 -7.51
CA ARG A 160 -17.75 -24.15 -6.50
C ARG A 160 -18.45 -25.42 -6.96
N GLY A 161 -18.98 -25.42 -8.19
CA GLY A 161 -19.88 -26.46 -8.68
C GLY A 161 -19.18 -27.72 -9.15
N GLN A 162 -18.06 -27.58 -9.87
CA GLN A 162 -17.35 -28.71 -10.48
C GLN A 162 -16.13 -29.15 -9.68
N LEU A 163 -15.46 -28.21 -9.00
CA LEU A 163 -14.24 -28.51 -8.23
C LEU A 163 -14.47 -28.58 -6.72
N GLY A 164 -15.65 -28.19 -6.22
CA GLY A 164 -16.00 -28.22 -4.79
C GLY A 164 -15.13 -27.28 -3.93
N LEU A 165 -14.63 -26.18 -4.51
CA LEU A 165 -13.72 -25.25 -3.82
C LEU A 165 -14.46 -24.09 -3.15
N GLU A 166 -13.89 -23.61 -2.05
CA GLU A 166 -14.33 -22.37 -1.42
C GLU A 166 -13.91 -21.17 -2.27
N THR A 167 -14.83 -20.22 -2.48
CA THR A 167 -14.59 -19.05 -3.33
C THR A 167 -15.06 -17.76 -2.66
N ARG A 168 -14.36 -16.65 -2.90
CA ARG A 168 -14.83 -15.29 -2.59
C ARG A 168 -14.77 -14.42 -3.83
N LEU A 169 -15.70 -13.47 -3.93
CA LEU A 169 -15.69 -12.43 -4.96
C LEU A 169 -15.60 -11.07 -4.28
N LEU A 170 -14.60 -10.27 -4.65
CA LEU A 170 -14.50 -8.87 -4.27
C LEU A 170 -14.74 -8.01 -5.51
N LYS A 171 -15.80 -7.21 -5.49
CA LYS A 171 -16.07 -6.21 -6.52
C LYS A 171 -15.55 -4.87 -6.03
N LEU A 172 -14.46 -4.37 -6.61
CA LEU A 172 -13.80 -3.18 -6.08
C LEU A 172 -14.67 -1.90 -6.15
N HIS A 173 -15.69 -1.86 -7.02
CA HIS A 173 -16.63 -0.74 -7.08
C HIS A 173 -17.63 -0.73 -5.91
N GLU A 174 -17.75 -1.83 -5.16
CA GLU A 174 -18.55 -1.91 -3.93
C GLU A 174 -17.73 -1.51 -2.69
N LEU A 175 -16.41 -1.33 -2.85
CA LEU A 175 -15.51 -0.96 -1.76
C LEU A 175 -15.18 0.52 -1.79
N THR A 176 -15.19 1.15 -0.63
CA THR A 176 -14.71 2.51 -0.41
C THR A 176 -13.31 2.46 0.18
N PHE A 177 -12.32 2.92 -0.58
CA PHE A 177 -10.94 3.02 -0.11
C PHE A 177 -10.25 4.21 -0.78
N ARG A 178 -9.25 4.79 -0.12
CA ARG A 178 -8.51 5.97 -0.61
C ARG A 178 -7.50 5.62 -1.69
N ASN A 179 -7.06 6.61 -2.46
CA ASN A 179 -5.94 6.44 -3.38
C ASN A 179 -4.62 6.31 -2.61
N CYS A 180 -3.58 5.75 -3.23
CA CYS A 180 -2.24 5.78 -2.65
C CYS A 180 -1.68 7.21 -2.71
N GLU A 181 -1.01 7.65 -1.65
CA GLU A 181 -0.40 8.99 -1.57
C GLU A 181 1.12 8.96 -1.83
N GLY A 182 1.66 7.79 -2.19
CA GLY A 182 3.07 7.67 -2.57
C GLY A 182 4.03 7.82 -1.39
N PHE A 183 3.66 7.42 -0.16
CA PHE A 183 4.53 7.51 1.01
C PHE A 183 5.87 6.79 0.83
N TYR A 184 5.92 5.73 0.02
CA TYR A 184 7.18 5.09 -0.37
C TYR A 184 8.19 6.06 -0.99
N SER A 185 7.73 7.02 -1.80
CA SER A 185 8.56 8.04 -2.43
C SER A 185 9.05 9.11 -1.44
N LYS A 186 8.44 9.21 -0.26
CA LYS A 186 8.97 10.03 0.85
C LYS A 186 10.05 9.27 1.62
N SER A 187 9.80 8.00 1.90
CA SER A 187 10.74 7.09 2.56
C SER A 187 10.23 5.66 2.43
N ALA A 188 11.13 4.69 2.25
CA ALA A 188 10.75 3.28 2.31
C ALA A 188 10.08 2.94 3.66
N SER A 189 10.53 3.57 4.76
CA SER A 189 9.94 3.37 6.10
C SER A 189 8.56 4.01 6.28
N ALA A 190 8.16 4.93 5.39
CA ALA A 190 6.81 5.50 5.40
C ALA A 190 5.79 4.57 4.74
N CYS A 191 6.20 3.66 3.83
CA CYS A 191 5.27 2.69 3.25
C CYS A 191 5.22 1.40 4.10
N THR A 192 4.41 1.40 5.16
CA THR A 192 4.35 0.28 6.12
C THR A 192 3.31 -0.77 5.74
N TRP A 193 3.46 -1.96 6.32
CA TRP A 193 2.42 -2.99 6.38
C TRP A 193 1.88 -3.06 7.81
N PRO A 194 0.55 -3.07 8.00
CA PRO A 194 -0.49 -2.83 7.00
C PRO A 194 -0.39 -1.41 6.44
N CYS A 195 -1.03 -1.13 5.30
CA CYS A 195 -0.93 0.19 4.67
C CYS A 195 -1.32 1.30 5.66
N SER A 196 -0.45 2.30 5.89
CA SER A 196 -0.72 3.41 6.80
C SER A 196 -2.04 4.11 6.51
N ILE A 197 -2.43 4.22 5.23
CA ILE A 197 -3.69 4.84 4.83
C ILE A 197 -4.89 4.05 5.37
N THR A 198 -4.82 2.73 5.38
CA THR A 198 -5.85 1.87 5.98
C THR A 198 -5.85 2.00 7.50
N GLN A 199 -4.68 2.13 8.12
CA GLN A 199 -4.60 2.33 9.58
C GLN A 199 -5.15 3.69 10.03
N MET A 200 -4.99 4.74 9.22
CA MET A 200 -5.45 6.10 9.53
C MET A 200 -6.94 6.31 9.30
N ASP A 201 -7.59 5.47 8.49
CA ASP A 201 -8.99 5.63 8.10
C ASP A 201 -9.76 4.33 8.36
N PRO A 202 -10.51 4.23 9.48
CA PRO A 202 -11.25 3.02 9.82
C PRO A 202 -12.38 2.69 8.83
N ALA A 203 -12.75 3.62 7.94
CA ALA A 203 -13.71 3.37 6.87
C ALA A 203 -13.05 2.88 5.57
N ASP A 204 -11.72 2.81 5.49
CA ASP A 204 -10.99 2.35 4.32
C ASP A 204 -11.08 0.82 4.18
N GLN A 205 -11.88 0.37 3.22
CA GLN A 205 -12.20 -1.04 3.00
C GLN A 205 -11.12 -1.81 2.22
N MET A 206 -9.93 -1.21 1.99
CA MET A 206 -8.80 -1.90 1.35
C MET A 206 -8.32 -3.10 2.19
N GLU A 207 -8.59 -3.09 3.51
CA GLU A 207 -8.36 -4.24 4.39
C GLU A 207 -8.94 -5.54 3.82
N GLN A 208 -10.12 -5.51 3.19
CA GLN A 208 -10.74 -6.71 2.63
C GLN A 208 -9.91 -7.31 1.48
N VAL A 209 -9.25 -6.46 0.68
CA VAL A 209 -8.35 -6.90 -0.39
C VAL A 209 -7.08 -7.48 0.20
N TYR A 210 -6.50 -6.83 1.21
CA TYR A 210 -5.33 -7.34 1.92
C TYR A 210 -5.59 -8.68 2.56
N GLU A 211 -6.70 -8.81 3.29
CA GLU A 211 -7.16 -10.03 3.91
C GLU A 211 -7.36 -11.14 2.86
N GLY A 212 -8.06 -10.82 1.76
CA GLY A 212 -8.29 -11.74 0.67
C GLY A 212 -6.99 -12.27 0.05
N ILE A 213 -6.09 -11.37 -0.36
CA ILE A 213 -4.89 -11.73 -1.11
C ILE A 213 -3.80 -12.33 -0.20
N VAL A 214 -3.49 -11.66 0.92
CA VAL A 214 -2.36 -12.05 1.77
C VAL A 214 -2.73 -13.23 2.67
N HIS A 215 -3.91 -13.22 3.27
CA HIS A 215 -4.25 -14.18 4.32
C HIS A 215 -5.18 -15.30 3.87
N TRP A 216 -6.12 -15.05 2.95
CA TRP A 216 -7.18 -16.01 2.67
C TRP A 216 -6.98 -16.88 1.42
N ALA A 217 -6.55 -16.29 0.30
CA ALA A 217 -6.52 -16.97 -0.99
C ALA A 217 -5.34 -17.92 -1.17
N ASP A 218 -5.52 -18.99 -1.95
CA ASP A 218 -4.43 -19.77 -2.54
C ASP A 218 -4.30 -19.47 -4.05
N VAL A 219 -5.44 -19.26 -4.71
CA VAL A 219 -5.57 -18.85 -6.11
C VAL A 219 -6.26 -17.49 -6.18
N ILE A 220 -5.70 -16.57 -6.95
CA ILE A 220 -6.21 -15.21 -7.14
C ILE A 220 -6.52 -15.02 -8.63
N LEU A 221 -7.79 -14.78 -8.96
CA LEU A 221 -8.23 -14.39 -10.29
C LEU A 221 -8.57 -12.91 -10.30
N VAL A 222 -7.86 -12.12 -11.11
CA VAL A 222 -8.16 -10.69 -11.27
C VAL A 222 -8.78 -10.44 -12.64
N ALA A 223 -9.98 -9.87 -12.64
CA ALA A 223 -10.71 -9.51 -13.83
C ALA A 223 -10.63 -8.00 -14.06
N ALA A 224 -10.08 -7.60 -15.21
CA ALA A 224 -9.80 -6.21 -15.52
C ALA A 224 -10.35 -5.81 -16.89
N PRO A 225 -11.14 -4.72 -16.95
CA PRO A 225 -11.44 -4.10 -18.23
C PRO A 225 -10.20 -3.34 -18.75
N ILE A 226 -10.06 -3.27 -20.07
CA ILE A 226 -9.11 -2.38 -20.74
C ILE A 226 -9.75 -0.99 -20.88
N ARG A 227 -9.06 0.04 -20.41
CA ARG A 227 -9.43 1.45 -20.51
C ARG A 227 -8.22 2.25 -20.98
N TRP A 228 -8.34 2.95 -22.11
CA TRP A 228 -7.24 3.74 -22.68
C TRP A 228 -5.93 2.96 -22.80
N GLY A 229 -6.04 1.69 -23.21
CA GLY A 229 -4.88 0.82 -23.41
C GLY A 229 -4.23 0.27 -22.13
N ALA A 230 -4.80 0.55 -20.95
CA ALA A 230 -4.33 0.09 -19.65
C ALA A 230 -5.43 -0.69 -18.89
N ALA A 231 -5.06 -1.33 -17.78
CA ALA A 231 -6.05 -1.88 -16.86
C ALA A 231 -6.90 -0.74 -16.25
N GLY A 232 -8.17 -1.04 -15.93
CA GLY A 232 -9.11 -0.08 -15.35
C GLY A 232 -8.58 0.64 -14.09
N SER A 233 -9.13 1.82 -13.80
CA SER A 233 -8.66 2.68 -12.70
C SER A 233 -8.74 2.02 -11.32
N LEU A 234 -9.74 1.17 -11.07
CA LEU A 234 -9.83 0.44 -9.80
C LEU A 234 -8.73 -0.61 -9.65
N TYR A 235 -8.27 -1.22 -10.75
CA TYR A 235 -7.08 -2.08 -10.71
C TYR A 235 -5.86 -1.28 -10.29
N GLN A 236 -5.62 -0.12 -10.93
CA GLN A 236 -4.47 0.74 -10.61
C GLN A 236 -4.49 1.19 -9.15
N LYS A 237 -5.66 1.69 -8.70
CA LYS A 237 -5.87 2.12 -7.32
C LYS A 237 -5.59 1.02 -6.30
N MET A 238 -5.98 -0.23 -6.61
CA MET A 238 -5.70 -1.40 -5.76
C MET A 238 -4.20 -1.69 -5.70
N VAL A 239 -3.53 -1.83 -6.85
CA VAL A 239 -2.11 -2.24 -6.89
C VAL A 239 -1.17 -1.18 -6.33
N GLU A 240 -1.47 0.11 -6.52
CA GLU A 240 -0.72 1.23 -5.91
C GLU A 240 -0.76 1.16 -4.37
N ARG A 241 -1.92 0.81 -3.80
CA ARG A 241 -2.09 0.64 -2.34
C ARG A 241 -1.36 -0.61 -1.83
N MET A 242 -1.24 -1.65 -2.65
CA MET A 242 -0.53 -2.89 -2.32
C MET A 242 1.01 -2.79 -2.36
N ASN A 243 1.59 -1.64 -2.73
CA ASN A 243 3.04 -1.44 -2.66
C ASN A 243 3.61 -1.70 -1.25
N CYS A 244 2.80 -1.51 -0.19
CA CYS A 244 3.17 -1.86 1.19
C CYS A 244 3.52 -3.34 1.39
N VAL A 245 2.87 -4.24 0.64
CA VAL A 245 3.13 -5.68 0.65
C VAL A 245 4.52 -5.95 0.10
N GLN A 246 4.75 -5.42 -1.11
CA GLN A 246 6.01 -5.53 -1.84
C GLN A 246 7.17 -4.94 -1.03
N ASN A 247 6.91 -3.85 -0.27
CA ASN A 247 7.92 -3.14 0.48
C ASN A 247 8.39 -3.85 1.76
N GLN A 248 7.64 -4.84 2.28
CA GLN A 248 8.06 -5.59 3.47
C GLN A 248 9.41 -6.32 3.29
N ILE A 249 9.73 -6.70 2.06
CA ILE A 249 11.04 -7.26 1.73
C ILE A 249 12.15 -6.22 1.97
N THR A 250 11.92 -4.95 1.60
CA THR A 250 12.89 -3.86 1.80
C THR A 250 13.08 -3.56 3.29
N ILE A 251 11.99 -3.34 4.02
CA ILE A 251 12.07 -2.77 5.37
C ILE A 251 12.11 -3.81 6.50
N ARG A 252 11.71 -5.06 6.22
CA ARG A 252 11.63 -6.14 7.22
C ARG A 252 12.24 -7.47 6.76
N ASP A 253 12.71 -7.58 5.51
CA ASP A 253 13.14 -8.86 4.90
C ASP A 253 12.07 -9.96 5.04
N ARG A 254 10.81 -9.58 4.78
CA ARG A 254 9.64 -10.46 4.94
C ARG A 254 8.84 -10.52 3.65
N VAL A 255 8.61 -11.74 3.16
CA VAL A 255 7.75 -12.02 2.01
C VAL A 255 6.35 -12.40 2.50
N LEU A 256 5.36 -11.54 2.26
CA LEU A 256 4.00 -11.74 2.75
C LEU A 256 3.16 -12.69 1.87
N ILE A 257 3.37 -12.67 0.55
CA ILE A 257 2.68 -13.57 -0.38
C ILE A 257 3.71 -14.58 -0.89
N ARG A 258 3.48 -15.85 -0.56
CA ARG A 258 4.37 -16.95 -0.93
C ARG A 258 3.58 -18.09 -1.54
N ASP A 259 4.06 -18.56 -2.70
CA ASP A 259 3.55 -19.74 -3.38
C ASP A 259 2.04 -19.65 -3.72
N LYS A 260 1.50 -18.44 -3.86
CA LYS A 260 0.11 -18.20 -4.28
C LYS A 260 0.04 -18.08 -5.79
N VAL A 261 -1.02 -18.59 -6.40
CA VAL A 261 -1.17 -18.60 -7.86
C VAL A 261 -2.05 -17.45 -8.31
N ALA A 262 -1.62 -16.69 -9.32
CA ALA A 262 -2.42 -15.64 -9.93
C ALA A 262 -2.79 -15.98 -11.39
N GLY A 263 -4.01 -15.59 -11.79
CA GLY A 263 -4.49 -15.67 -13.17
C GLY A 263 -5.35 -14.46 -13.53
N PHE A 264 -5.44 -14.13 -14.82
CA PHE A 264 -6.05 -12.87 -15.26
C PHE A 264 -7.13 -13.04 -16.32
N ILE A 265 -8.19 -12.24 -16.20
CA ILE A 265 -9.27 -12.14 -17.18
C ILE A 265 -9.27 -10.71 -17.70
N ILE A 266 -8.89 -10.51 -18.96
CA ILE A 266 -8.65 -9.18 -19.52
C ILE A 266 -9.61 -8.94 -20.68
N THR A 267 -10.56 -8.01 -20.51
CA THR A 267 -11.55 -7.74 -21.56
C THR A 267 -11.55 -6.30 -21.99
N GLY A 268 -11.63 -6.04 -23.28
CA GLY A 268 -11.67 -4.69 -23.86
C GLY A 268 -12.64 -4.61 -25.02
N GLY A 269 -12.99 -3.38 -25.40
CA GLY A 269 -13.68 -3.14 -26.67
C GLY A 269 -12.70 -3.25 -27.85
N GLN A 270 -11.57 -2.55 -27.78
CA GLN A 270 -10.64 -2.38 -28.90
C GLN A 270 -9.39 -3.27 -28.83
N ASP A 271 -8.28 -2.81 -28.26
CA ASP A 271 -6.99 -3.52 -28.24
C ASP A 271 -6.22 -3.29 -26.90
N ASN A 272 -4.96 -3.72 -26.81
CA ASN A 272 -3.98 -3.64 -25.70
C ASN A 272 -3.99 -4.78 -24.67
N VAL A 273 -4.54 -5.95 -25.02
CA VAL A 273 -4.52 -7.12 -24.13
C VAL A 273 -3.11 -7.42 -23.60
N GLN A 274 -2.11 -7.46 -24.48
CA GLN A 274 -0.74 -7.84 -24.10
C GLN A 274 -0.08 -6.80 -23.17
N ALA A 275 -0.32 -5.51 -23.39
CA ALA A 275 0.22 -4.46 -22.53
C ALA A 275 -0.37 -4.54 -21.12
N VAL A 276 -1.69 -4.77 -21.03
CA VAL A 276 -2.37 -4.99 -19.75
C VAL A 276 -1.86 -6.26 -19.06
N ALA A 277 -1.78 -7.37 -19.78
CA ALA A 277 -1.26 -8.63 -19.25
C ALA A 277 0.16 -8.49 -18.72
N GLY A 278 1.06 -7.82 -19.47
CA GLY A 278 2.44 -7.59 -19.05
C GLY A 278 2.54 -6.78 -17.75
N SER A 279 1.73 -5.73 -17.61
CA SER A 279 1.64 -4.94 -16.37
C SER A 279 1.16 -5.78 -15.19
N MET A 280 0.10 -6.58 -15.38
CA MET A 280 -0.45 -7.44 -14.33
C MET A 280 0.51 -8.54 -13.91
N LEU A 281 1.14 -9.22 -14.88
CA LEU A 281 2.16 -10.24 -14.62
C LEU A 281 3.34 -9.65 -13.86
N GLY A 282 3.85 -8.48 -14.29
CA GLY A 282 4.97 -7.81 -13.61
C GLY A 282 4.66 -7.47 -12.16
N PHE A 283 3.50 -6.88 -11.88
CA PHE A 283 3.11 -6.53 -10.51
C PHE A 283 2.93 -7.77 -9.62
N PHE A 284 2.16 -8.77 -10.08
CA PHE A 284 1.89 -9.96 -9.26
C PHE A 284 3.14 -10.82 -9.05
N ALA A 285 4.09 -10.82 -10.00
CA ALA A 285 5.39 -11.45 -9.81
C ALA A 285 6.18 -10.77 -8.68
N GLU A 286 6.22 -9.44 -8.68
CA GLU A 286 6.98 -8.62 -7.73
C GLU A 286 6.47 -8.71 -6.28
N ILE A 287 5.22 -9.12 -6.07
CA ILE A 287 4.67 -9.37 -4.74
C ILE A 287 4.77 -10.85 -4.32
N GLY A 288 5.22 -11.76 -5.19
CA GLY A 288 5.50 -13.16 -4.84
C GLY A 288 4.48 -14.19 -5.34
N CYS A 289 3.60 -13.82 -6.29
CA CYS A 289 2.72 -14.80 -6.94
C CYS A 289 3.44 -15.61 -8.03
N VAL A 290 2.93 -16.81 -8.27
CA VAL A 290 3.34 -17.73 -9.34
C VAL A 290 2.22 -17.80 -10.37
N PHE A 291 2.56 -18.12 -11.62
CA PHE A 291 1.62 -18.15 -12.73
C PHE A 291 1.49 -19.56 -13.31
N PRO A 292 0.27 -20.03 -13.64
CA PRO A 292 0.11 -21.25 -14.41
C PRO A 292 0.54 -21.03 -15.87
N PRO A 293 0.82 -22.09 -16.64
CA PRO A 293 0.94 -21.99 -18.09
C PRO A 293 -0.30 -21.31 -18.69
N PHE A 294 -0.09 -20.39 -19.62
CA PHE A 294 -1.14 -19.55 -20.21
C PHE A 294 -1.97 -18.82 -19.14
N PRO A 295 -1.38 -17.82 -18.44
CA PRO A 295 -1.92 -17.28 -17.19
C PRO A 295 -3.04 -16.24 -17.35
N TYR A 296 -3.53 -16.03 -18.57
CA TYR A 296 -4.65 -15.13 -18.79
C TYR A 296 -5.54 -15.59 -19.94
N VAL A 297 -6.82 -15.23 -19.82
CA VAL A 297 -7.80 -15.27 -20.91
C VAL A 297 -8.13 -13.84 -21.26
N ALA A 298 -8.31 -13.58 -22.55
CA ALA A 298 -8.59 -12.23 -22.99
C ALA A 298 -9.63 -12.17 -24.11
N HIS A 299 -10.34 -11.05 -24.14
CA HIS A 299 -11.30 -10.72 -25.20
C HIS A 299 -11.10 -9.27 -25.62
N SER A 300 -11.08 -9.05 -26.93
CA SER A 300 -11.09 -7.74 -27.54
C SER A 300 -11.72 -7.84 -28.92
N ARG A 301 -12.47 -6.84 -29.36
CA ARG A 301 -13.04 -6.86 -30.72
C ARG A 301 -12.04 -6.39 -31.79
N GLY A 302 -10.94 -5.77 -31.37
CA GLY A 302 -9.90 -5.23 -32.24
C GLY A 302 -10.06 -3.73 -32.47
N TRP A 303 -8.96 -3.09 -32.90
CA TRP A 303 -8.92 -1.64 -33.14
C TRP A 303 -9.95 -1.17 -34.16
N SER A 304 -10.16 -1.95 -35.23
CA SER A 304 -11.05 -1.61 -36.35
C SER A 304 -12.50 -2.07 -36.17
N ALA A 305 -12.87 -2.58 -34.98
CA ALA A 305 -14.24 -2.96 -34.71
C ALA A 305 -15.08 -1.73 -34.39
N GLU A 306 -16.07 -1.44 -35.24
CA GLU A 306 -17.01 -0.33 -35.08
C GLU A 306 -18.39 -0.78 -34.55
N ASP A 307 -18.48 -1.99 -33.98
CA ASP A 307 -19.73 -2.64 -33.53
C ASP A 307 -19.78 -2.85 -32.00
N MET A 308 -19.30 -1.87 -31.23
CA MET A 308 -19.12 -1.97 -29.77
C MET A 308 -20.39 -2.30 -28.99
N GLU A 309 -21.58 -1.98 -29.52
CA GLU A 309 -22.87 -2.34 -28.95
C GLU A 309 -23.06 -3.86 -28.80
N ASN A 310 -22.34 -4.66 -29.60
CA ASN A 310 -22.39 -6.12 -29.54
C ASN A 310 -21.33 -6.74 -28.63
N ASN A 311 -20.45 -5.93 -28.01
CA ASN A 311 -19.31 -6.44 -27.23
C ASN A 311 -19.74 -7.31 -26.04
N VAL A 312 -20.74 -6.84 -25.28
CA VAL A 312 -21.27 -7.59 -24.14
C VAL A 312 -21.87 -8.90 -24.60
N ARG A 313 -22.75 -8.85 -25.61
CA ARG A 313 -23.42 -10.02 -26.16
C ARG A 313 -22.43 -11.06 -26.68
N ALA A 314 -21.38 -10.63 -27.36
CA ALA A 314 -20.35 -11.52 -27.88
C ALA A 314 -19.66 -12.33 -26.77
N VAL A 315 -19.37 -11.71 -25.63
CA VAL A 315 -18.77 -12.40 -24.48
C VAL A 315 -19.79 -13.30 -23.79
N GLU A 316 -21.01 -12.81 -23.56
CA GLU A 316 -22.08 -13.56 -22.92
C GLU A 316 -22.39 -14.88 -23.65
N THR A 317 -22.50 -14.83 -24.99
CA THR A 317 -22.83 -16.00 -25.80
C THR A 317 -21.63 -16.91 -26.12
N SER A 318 -20.41 -16.51 -25.80
CA SER A 318 -19.20 -17.28 -26.15
C SER A 318 -18.96 -18.42 -25.17
N ASN A 319 -19.20 -19.66 -25.63
CA ASN A 319 -18.76 -20.86 -24.91
C ASN A 319 -17.23 -20.93 -24.83
N GLU A 320 -16.53 -20.55 -25.90
CA GLU A 320 -15.07 -20.59 -25.97
C GLU A 320 -14.40 -19.72 -24.90
N LEU A 321 -14.91 -18.50 -24.67
CA LEU A 321 -14.38 -17.63 -23.61
C LEU A 321 -14.66 -18.20 -22.21
N ARG A 322 -15.83 -18.82 -22.01
CA ARG A 322 -16.18 -19.48 -20.75
C ARG A 322 -15.30 -20.70 -20.49
N ASP A 323 -15.18 -21.61 -21.46
CA ASP A 323 -14.35 -22.82 -21.37
C ASP A 323 -12.87 -22.45 -21.17
N GLY A 324 -12.37 -21.44 -21.90
CA GLY A 324 -11.02 -20.93 -21.72
C GLY A 324 -10.78 -20.39 -20.30
N THR A 325 -11.77 -19.67 -19.75
CA THR A 325 -11.70 -19.14 -18.38
C THR A 325 -11.74 -20.24 -17.33
N HIS A 326 -12.57 -21.27 -17.52
CA HIS A 326 -12.60 -22.45 -16.64
C HIS A 326 -11.28 -23.21 -16.70
N ALA A 327 -10.72 -23.41 -17.89
CA ALA A 327 -9.42 -24.05 -18.06
C ALA A 327 -8.29 -23.25 -17.40
N LEU A 328 -8.31 -21.91 -17.46
CA LEU A 328 -7.36 -21.05 -16.73
C LEU A 328 -7.43 -21.29 -15.22
N LEU A 329 -8.65 -21.27 -14.66
CA LEU A 329 -8.89 -21.55 -13.25
C LEU A 329 -8.37 -22.94 -12.85
N GLU A 330 -8.69 -23.98 -13.63
CA GLU A 330 -8.26 -25.36 -13.34
C GLU A 330 -6.73 -25.49 -13.32
N ARG A 331 -6.03 -24.89 -14.29
CA ARG A 331 -4.56 -24.85 -14.30
C ARG A 331 -4.01 -24.11 -13.08
N ALA A 332 -4.65 -23.01 -12.67
CA ALA A 332 -4.24 -22.25 -11.51
C ALA A 332 -4.41 -23.05 -10.21
N VAL A 333 -5.54 -23.74 -10.06
CA VAL A 333 -5.83 -24.63 -8.92
C VAL A 333 -4.85 -25.80 -8.88
N GLU A 334 -4.59 -26.45 -10.01
CA GLU A 334 -3.66 -27.56 -10.09
C GLU A 334 -2.24 -27.14 -9.70
N LEU A 335 -1.77 -26.00 -10.22
CA LEU A 335 -0.49 -25.44 -9.80
C LEU A 335 -0.48 -25.14 -8.30
N SER A 336 -1.55 -24.53 -7.79
CA SER A 336 -1.65 -24.22 -6.35
C SER A 336 -1.60 -25.48 -5.50
N ARG A 337 -2.15 -26.61 -5.94
CA ARG A 337 -2.04 -27.88 -5.20
C ARG A 337 -0.59 -28.35 -5.12
N ARG A 338 0.14 -28.32 -6.24
CA ARG A 338 1.55 -28.74 -6.29
C ARG A 338 2.46 -27.86 -5.44
N LEU A 339 2.17 -26.56 -5.39
CA LEU A 339 2.90 -25.59 -4.56
C LEU A 339 2.66 -25.77 -3.05
N ARG A 340 1.73 -26.63 -2.63
CA ARG A 340 1.58 -26.98 -1.21
C ARG A 340 2.59 -28.02 -0.77
N ASP A 341 2.91 -28.94 -1.67
CA ASP A 341 3.86 -30.01 -1.41
C ASP A 341 5.31 -29.53 -1.60
N THR A 342 5.49 -28.38 -2.26
CA THR A 342 6.79 -27.79 -2.58
C THR A 342 6.74 -26.27 -2.48
N SER A 343 7.58 -25.68 -1.61
CA SER A 343 7.73 -24.22 -1.57
C SER A 343 8.79 -23.78 -2.58
N LEU A 344 8.44 -22.84 -3.46
CA LEU A 344 9.36 -22.26 -4.43
C LEU A 344 10.07 -21.03 -3.86
N CYS A 345 9.41 -20.31 -2.95
CA CYS A 345 9.90 -19.04 -2.43
C CYS A 345 10.34 -19.15 -0.97
N ALA A 346 11.62 -18.92 -0.70
CA ALA A 346 12.11 -18.82 0.67
C ALA A 346 11.41 -17.68 1.43
N ALA A 347 11.29 -17.81 2.76
CA ALA A 347 10.68 -16.78 3.61
C ALA A 347 11.44 -15.43 3.59
N LYS A 348 12.70 -15.45 3.15
CA LYS A 348 13.61 -14.30 3.05
C LYS A 348 14.26 -14.28 1.67
N ILE A 349 14.51 -13.09 1.15
CA ILE A 349 15.14 -12.92 -0.17
C ILE A 349 16.45 -12.17 0.02
N PRO A 350 17.59 -12.66 -0.52
CA PRO A 350 18.84 -11.92 -0.48
C PRO A 350 18.66 -10.50 -1.06
N ARG A 351 18.99 -9.48 -0.25
CA ARG A 351 18.78 -8.05 -0.62
C ARG A 351 19.38 -7.68 -1.97
N GLY A 352 20.52 -8.28 -2.33
CA GLY A 352 21.24 -8.01 -3.58
C GLY A 352 20.50 -8.37 -4.87
N GLY A 353 19.40 -9.13 -4.82
CA GLY A 353 18.70 -9.63 -6.01
C GLY A 353 17.50 -8.80 -6.50
N ARG A 354 16.94 -7.89 -5.69
CA ARG A 354 15.74 -7.11 -6.09
C ARG A 354 16.00 -5.62 -6.29
N LYS A 355 16.84 -5.04 -5.43
CA LYS A 355 17.37 -3.68 -5.57
C LYS A 355 18.83 -3.80 -5.18
N ALA A 356 19.70 -4.07 -6.16
CA ALA A 356 21.11 -4.34 -5.93
C ALA A 356 21.80 -3.13 -5.27
N HIS A 357 21.68 -3.02 -3.95
CA HIS A 357 22.33 -2.03 -3.12
C HIS A 357 22.97 -2.77 -1.97
N HIS A 358 24.30 -2.85 -2.01
CA HIS A 358 25.08 -3.10 -0.80
C HIS A 358 25.00 -1.82 0.04
N GLU A 359 24.13 -1.79 1.04
CA GLU A 359 24.27 -0.82 2.12
C GLU A 359 25.59 -1.15 2.84
N ARG A 360 26.59 -0.26 2.74
CA ARG A 360 27.76 -0.35 3.61
C ARG A 360 27.29 -0.05 5.04
N PRO A 361 27.69 -0.83 6.05
CA PRO A 361 27.39 -0.49 7.44
C PRO A 361 27.98 0.90 7.75
N GLY A 362 27.12 1.92 7.90
CA GLY A 362 27.53 3.29 8.21
C GLY A 362 26.92 4.41 7.35
N GLU A 363 26.28 4.10 6.22
CA GLU A 363 25.57 5.10 5.40
C GLU A 363 24.06 5.13 5.73
N ALA A 364 23.73 5.29 7.01
CA ALA A 364 22.38 5.73 7.37
C ALA A 364 22.33 7.26 7.30
N HIS A 365 21.49 7.78 6.41
CA HIS A 365 21.06 9.18 6.28
C HIS A 365 22.10 10.21 5.81
N ARG A 366 22.10 10.45 4.49
CA ARG A 366 22.24 11.80 3.92
C ARG A 366 21.30 11.97 2.72
N SER A 367 20.08 12.41 3.00
CA SER A 367 19.25 13.22 2.10
C SER A 367 18.21 13.92 2.96
#